data_AF-A0A1Y4CC49-F1
#
_entry.id   AF-A0A1Y4CC49-F1
#
_cell.length_a   1.000
_cell.length_b   1.000
_cell.length_c   1.000
_cell.angle_alpha   90.00
_cell.angle_beta   90.00
_cell.angle_gamma   90.00
#
_symmetry.space_group_name_H-M   'P 1'
#
loop_
_entity.id
_entity.type
_entity.pdbx_description
1 polymer ?
#
loop_
_entity_poly.entity_id
_entity_poly.type
_entity_poly.pdbx_seq_one_letter_code
_entity_poly.pdbx_strand_id
1 'polypeptide(L)'
;MKQSNHIAFIIKALLLSVPVFTSLSCTEKRGLPPVIKFAESIYTAKAGKEITIEPAVENGEGASFEWESDGILLSTDKIFSHTFEEPGSVYIMLTVTNNSGSDSEEIRIDVASRQVPVISLNVPDGGYNIPVGGSLEIVPVVKNGENAAFSWILDGKEVSSEKSYVFTGERIGSYSMSLTVGNEDGSDSESFTVNVLDPADIPFEWNFEKDTYYVSSGRRIRLVPFGIKNAEDAVYTWKINGEEVQSSDAPQYVFTAPEYTASEQDTYTAVITMSNSYTTVSKTLAVIVCPPEGTYKRPATGNLLWDRVYEYMPAPGQFINEDFNAGTMDEATAYAESRLSEGKYVSLGGFGGYIVLGFDHSIENSGDYDFGITGNSYQGSSEPGIVWVMQDENGDGLPNDIWYELKGSEYGKAGTLNDYEVTYYRPSAPQMPVQWEDNLGNTGTIDYISGVHTQDYYYPGWVKAGSYTLTGTRLAPNTEESSPNYWINHEYEWGYADNYSPVDRDGIADGYGVSAEGNASTNRFRISDAVTFDGQPARLAYIDFIKICTGVNAKAGWIGEISTEVCGAAEIRP
;
A
#
# COMPACT_ATOMS: atom_id res chain seq x y z
N MET A 1 -41.80 -47.18 -7.35
CA MET A 1 -41.94 -47.56 -5.92
C MET A 1 -41.98 -46.24 -5.15
N LYS A 2 -43.16 -45.80 -4.69
CA LYS A 2 -43.64 -45.84 -3.28
C LYS A 2 -42.77 -44.97 -2.35
N GLN A 3 -43.23 -43.99 -1.56
CA GLN A 3 -44.53 -43.44 -1.08
C GLN A 3 -44.14 -42.04 -0.51
N SER A 4 -44.76 -40.88 -0.74
CA SER A 4 -46.12 -40.33 -0.53
C SER A 4 -46.69 -40.47 0.89
N ASN A 5 -46.86 -39.35 1.61
CA ASN A 5 -48.19 -38.79 1.92
C ASN A 5 -48.16 -37.52 2.80
N HIS A 6 -48.83 -36.47 2.30
CA HIS A 6 -49.54 -35.44 3.09
C HIS A 6 -50.74 -36.06 3.83
N ILE A 7 -51.27 -35.40 4.87
CA ILE A 7 -52.71 -35.20 5.13
C ILE A 7 -52.91 -34.17 6.27
N ALA A 8 -53.96 -33.36 6.11
CA ALA A 8 -54.44 -32.31 7.00
C ALA A 8 -55.78 -32.68 7.68
N PHE A 9 -56.16 -31.86 8.69
CA PHE A 9 -57.49 -31.62 9.28
C PHE A 9 -58.14 -32.69 10.19
N ILE A 10 -58.68 -32.25 11.36
CA ILE A 10 -60.13 -32.00 11.63
C ILE A 10 -60.39 -31.80 13.14
N ILE A 11 -61.20 -30.76 13.41
CA ILE A 11 -61.91 -30.37 14.64
C ILE A 11 -62.81 -31.47 15.22
N LYS A 12 -62.88 -31.62 16.55
CA LYS A 12 -64.10 -32.11 17.23
C LYS A 12 -64.30 -31.48 18.62
N ALA A 13 -65.44 -30.82 18.77
CA ALA A 13 -65.99 -30.28 20.01
C ALA A 13 -66.58 -31.39 20.90
N LEU A 14 -66.51 -31.21 22.22
CA LEU A 14 -67.35 -31.92 23.18
C LEU A 14 -67.85 -30.92 24.23
N LEU A 15 -69.16 -30.76 24.30
CA LEU A 15 -69.92 -29.95 25.27
C LEU A 15 -70.62 -30.92 26.22
N LEU A 16 -70.41 -30.83 27.53
CA LEU A 16 -71.34 -31.38 28.52
C LEU A 16 -71.26 -30.68 29.89
N SER A 17 -72.33 -29.91 30.14
CA SER A 17 -73.04 -29.63 31.41
C SER A 17 -72.30 -29.42 32.73
N VAL A 18 -72.49 -28.22 33.28
CA VAL A 18 -72.27 -27.78 34.66
C VAL A 18 -73.40 -28.25 35.59
N PRO A 19 -73.11 -28.50 36.87
CA PRO A 19 -74.00 -28.06 37.95
C PRO A 19 -73.27 -27.10 38.91
N VAL A 20 -73.94 -25.99 39.18
CA VAL A 20 -73.56 -24.96 40.16
C VAL A 20 -73.90 -25.46 41.55
N PHE A 21 -72.91 -25.45 42.46
CA PHE A 21 -73.15 -25.38 43.89
C PHE A 21 -72.40 -24.16 44.44
N THR A 22 -73.17 -23.23 44.99
CA THR A 22 -72.73 -22.01 45.66
C THR A 22 -72.15 -22.32 47.03
N SER A 23 -70.95 -21.82 47.34
CA SER A 23 -70.56 -21.54 48.72
C SER A 23 -69.53 -20.40 48.82
N LEU A 24 -69.93 -19.40 49.60
CA LEU A 24 -69.16 -18.39 50.33
C LEU A 24 -68.19 -17.47 49.56
N SER A 25 -68.54 -16.18 49.63
CA SER A 25 -67.72 -15.03 49.29
C SER A 25 -66.42 -14.96 50.08
N CYS A 26 -65.31 -14.96 49.34
CA CYS A 26 -64.27 -13.97 49.52
C CYS A 26 -63.72 -13.67 48.12
N THR A 27 -64.30 -12.70 47.41
CA THR A 27 -63.63 -12.16 46.21
C THR A 27 -62.47 -11.31 46.70
N GLU A 28 -61.37 -11.96 47.08
CA GLU A 28 -60.07 -11.32 46.93
C GLU A 28 -59.99 -10.88 45.46
N LYS A 29 -59.66 -9.61 45.21
CA LYS A 29 -59.24 -9.21 43.87
C LYS A 29 -58.05 -10.11 43.52
N ARG A 30 -58.27 -11.15 42.74
CA ARG A 30 -57.20 -11.99 42.20
C ARG A 30 -56.34 -11.05 41.36
N GLY A 31 -55.12 -10.80 41.79
CA GLY A 31 -54.15 -10.10 40.96
C GLY A 31 -53.94 -10.86 39.65
N LEU A 32 -53.51 -10.14 38.62
CA LEU A 32 -53.11 -10.75 37.36
C LEU A 32 -51.59 -10.99 37.40
N PRO A 33 -51.08 -12.06 36.73
CA PRO A 33 -49.65 -12.21 36.56
C PRO A 33 -49.07 -10.99 35.81
N PRO A 34 -47.78 -10.68 36.01
CA PRO A 34 -47.13 -9.63 35.25
C PRO A 34 -47.15 -9.97 33.75
N VAL A 35 -47.07 -8.96 32.90
CA VAL A 35 -46.85 -9.14 31.45
C VAL A 35 -45.73 -8.22 31.03
N ILE A 36 -44.64 -8.80 30.55
CA ILE A 36 -43.43 -8.10 30.12
C ILE A 36 -43.61 -7.65 28.66
N LYS A 37 -43.21 -6.41 28.38
CA LYS A 37 -43.11 -5.87 27.03
C LYS A 37 -41.81 -5.09 26.90
N PHE A 38 -40.96 -5.54 26.00
CA PHE A 38 -39.79 -4.78 25.58
C PHE A 38 -40.13 -3.84 24.42
N ALA A 39 -39.40 -2.73 24.32
CA ALA A 39 -39.50 -1.84 23.17
C ALA A 39 -38.96 -2.53 21.91
N GLU A 40 -37.88 -3.31 22.07
CA GLU A 40 -37.16 -4.01 21.01
C GLU A 40 -36.84 -5.44 21.45
N SER A 41 -36.70 -6.37 20.50
CA SER A 41 -36.26 -7.74 20.77
C SER A 41 -34.74 -7.92 20.63
N ILE A 42 -34.05 -6.94 20.03
CA ILE A 42 -32.61 -6.91 19.86
C ILE A 42 -32.14 -5.52 20.27
N TYR A 43 -31.18 -5.45 21.20
CA TYR A 43 -30.50 -4.22 21.59
C TYR A 43 -29.05 -4.26 21.14
N THR A 44 -28.41 -3.10 21.00
CA THR A 44 -26.98 -3.00 20.67
C THR A 44 -26.22 -2.32 21.80
N ALA A 45 -25.08 -2.90 22.19
CA ALA A 45 -24.14 -2.34 23.14
C ALA A 45 -22.75 -2.28 22.53
N LYS A 46 -21.81 -1.59 23.18
CA LYS A 46 -20.38 -1.67 22.85
C LYS A 46 -19.62 -2.25 24.02
N ALA A 47 -18.60 -3.04 23.71
CA ALA A 47 -17.70 -3.63 24.70
C ALA A 47 -17.17 -2.56 25.68
N GLY A 48 -17.29 -2.80 26.98
CA GLY A 48 -16.85 -1.88 28.04
C GLY A 48 -17.73 -0.64 28.23
N LYS A 49 -18.91 -0.55 27.58
CA LYS A 49 -19.92 0.49 27.83
C LYS A 49 -21.17 -0.11 28.49
N GLU A 50 -21.70 0.61 29.47
CA GLU A 50 -22.95 0.23 30.13
C GLU A 50 -24.13 0.38 29.18
N ILE A 51 -24.97 -0.66 29.10
CA ILE A 51 -26.28 -0.61 28.45
C ILE A 51 -27.38 -0.54 29.50
N THR A 52 -28.39 0.29 29.25
CA THR A 52 -29.58 0.41 30.10
C THR A 52 -30.83 -0.03 29.35
N ILE A 53 -31.62 -0.94 29.93
CA ILE A 53 -32.86 -1.45 29.35
C ILE A 53 -33.99 -1.33 30.37
N GLU A 54 -35.05 -0.61 30.03
CA GLU A 54 -36.26 -0.51 30.84
C GLU A 54 -37.42 -1.27 30.19
N PRO A 55 -37.88 -2.40 30.77
CA PRO A 55 -39.06 -3.11 30.30
C PRO A 55 -40.35 -2.41 30.76
N ALA A 56 -41.37 -2.42 29.91
CA ALA A 56 -42.73 -2.11 30.33
C ALA A 56 -43.36 -3.37 30.96
N VAL A 57 -43.93 -3.23 32.16
CA VAL A 57 -44.55 -4.36 32.87
C VAL A 57 -45.98 -4.00 33.27
N GLU A 58 -46.94 -4.70 32.67
CA GLU A 58 -48.34 -4.64 33.11
C GLU A 58 -48.53 -5.54 34.34
N ASN A 59 -49.37 -5.13 35.29
CA ASN A 59 -49.60 -5.84 36.57
C ASN A 59 -48.32 -6.06 37.41
N GLY A 60 -47.28 -5.25 37.21
CA GLY A 60 -45.97 -5.37 37.89
C GLY A 60 -45.89 -4.75 39.29
N GLU A 61 -47.01 -4.31 39.89
CA GLU A 61 -46.99 -3.70 41.22
C GLU A 61 -46.51 -4.70 42.29
N GLY A 62 -45.43 -4.36 42.99
CA GLY A 62 -44.83 -5.22 44.01
C GLY A 62 -44.16 -6.49 43.47
N ALA A 63 -43.88 -6.55 42.16
CA ALA A 63 -43.18 -7.66 41.54
C ALA A 63 -41.66 -7.63 41.81
N SER A 64 -41.03 -8.80 41.85
CA SER A 64 -39.57 -8.96 41.78
C SER A 64 -39.11 -9.15 40.33
N PHE A 65 -37.88 -8.72 40.05
CA PHE A 65 -37.24 -8.78 38.74
C PHE A 65 -35.99 -9.64 38.86
N GLU A 66 -35.76 -10.52 37.88
CA GLU A 66 -34.55 -11.34 37.78
C GLU A 66 -34.08 -11.34 36.33
N TRP A 67 -32.90 -10.79 36.08
CA TRP A 67 -32.24 -10.78 34.78
C TRP A 67 -31.14 -11.82 34.77
N GLU A 68 -31.21 -12.79 33.86
CA GLU A 68 -30.25 -13.90 33.77
C GLU A 68 -29.69 -14.05 32.36
N SER A 69 -28.43 -14.48 32.26
CA SER A 69 -27.80 -14.94 31.02
C SER A 69 -27.12 -16.28 31.29
N ASP A 70 -27.38 -17.29 30.47
CA ASP A 70 -26.83 -18.65 30.64
C ASP A 70 -26.98 -19.23 32.07
N GLY A 71 -28.08 -18.88 32.76
CA GLY A 71 -28.37 -19.30 34.13
C GLY A 71 -27.58 -18.55 35.21
N ILE A 72 -26.88 -17.47 34.86
CA ILE A 72 -26.19 -16.57 35.80
C ILE A 72 -27.06 -15.33 36.03
N LEU A 73 -27.41 -15.07 37.29
CA LEU A 73 -28.13 -13.85 37.69
C LEU A 73 -27.23 -12.61 37.53
N LEU A 74 -27.65 -11.69 36.68
CA LEU A 74 -26.95 -10.45 36.37
C LEU A 74 -27.48 -9.24 37.14
N SER A 75 -28.80 -9.16 37.36
CA SER A 75 -29.43 -8.05 38.09
C SER A 75 -30.80 -8.43 38.64
N THR A 76 -31.22 -7.73 39.71
CA THR A 76 -32.58 -7.80 40.28
C THR A 76 -33.33 -6.47 40.21
N ASP A 77 -32.76 -5.48 39.54
CA ASP A 77 -33.38 -4.15 39.40
C ASP A 77 -34.43 -4.16 38.28
N LYS A 78 -35.44 -3.28 38.39
CA LYS A 78 -36.43 -3.11 37.31
C LYS A 78 -35.76 -2.67 36.01
N ILE A 79 -34.82 -1.74 36.10
CA ILE A 79 -34.05 -1.23 34.96
C ILE A 79 -32.76 -2.04 34.92
N PHE A 80 -32.55 -2.79 33.84
CA PHE A 80 -31.30 -3.51 33.63
C PHE A 80 -30.18 -2.52 33.32
N SER A 81 -29.09 -2.58 34.06
CA SER A 81 -27.85 -1.86 33.74
C SER A 81 -26.69 -2.84 33.86
N HIS A 82 -25.96 -3.04 32.77
CA HIS A 82 -24.86 -4.00 32.73
C HIS A 82 -23.80 -3.59 31.71
N THR A 83 -22.55 -3.96 31.96
CA THR A 83 -21.43 -3.75 31.02
C THR A 83 -20.94 -5.10 30.55
N PHE A 84 -20.89 -5.29 29.23
CA PHE A 84 -20.31 -6.48 28.61
C PHE A 84 -18.91 -6.12 28.12
N GLU A 85 -17.89 -6.88 28.52
CA GLU A 85 -16.49 -6.58 28.16
C GLU A 85 -16.09 -7.14 26.80
N GLU A 86 -16.74 -8.22 26.34
CA GLU A 86 -16.38 -8.93 25.11
C GLU A 86 -17.44 -8.71 24.03
N PRO A 87 -17.02 -8.51 22.76
CA PRO A 87 -17.96 -8.43 21.64
C PRO A 87 -18.60 -9.80 21.37
N GLY A 88 -19.85 -9.79 20.88
CA GLY A 88 -20.62 -10.99 20.60
C GLY A 88 -22.11 -10.79 20.86
N SER A 89 -22.91 -11.85 20.68
CA SER A 89 -24.33 -11.83 21.00
C SER A 89 -24.57 -12.48 22.35
N VAL A 90 -25.29 -11.79 23.23
CA VAL A 90 -25.69 -12.26 24.56
C VAL A 90 -27.21 -12.34 24.62
N TYR A 91 -27.75 -13.39 25.24
CA TYR A 91 -29.19 -13.60 25.39
C TYR A 91 -29.57 -13.41 26.85
N ILE A 92 -30.44 -12.44 27.12
CA ILE A 92 -30.86 -12.08 28.47
C ILE A 92 -32.32 -12.46 28.67
N MET A 93 -32.59 -13.30 29.66
CA MET A 93 -33.91 -13.64 30.12
C MET A 93 -34.31 -12.72 31.27
N LEU A 94 -35.40 -11.97 31.13
CA LEU A 94 -36.04 -11.29 32.24
C LEU A 94 -37.19 -12.15 32.75
N THR A 95 -37.19 -12.50 34.03
CA THR A 95 -38.34 -13.06 34.73
C THR A 95 -38.90 -12.03 35.72
N VAL A 96 -40.19 -11.75 35.62
CA VAL A 96 -40.91 -10.88 36.56
C VAL A 96 -41.93 -11.71 37.32
N THR A 97 -41.94 -11.62 38.64
CA THR A 97 -42.82 -12.43 39.49
C THR A 97 -43.60 -11.57 40.48
N ASN A 98 -44.93 -11.77 40.55
CA ASN A 98 -45.78 -11.21 41.60
C ASN A 98 -46.56 -12.34 42.31
N ASN A 99 -47.39 -11.99 43.31
CA ASN A 99 -48.16 -12.97 44.07
C ASN A 99 -49.18 -13.78 43.25
N SER A 100 -49.41 -13.42 41.99
CA SER A 100 -50.39 -14.02 41.09
C SER A 100 -49.76 -14.88 39.99
N GLY A 101 -48.44 -14.84 39.82
CA GLY A 101 -47.69 -15.64 38.85
C GLY A 101 -46.41 -14.95 38.39
N SER A 102 -45.79 -15.53 37.35
CA SER A 102 -44.59 -15.01 36.71
C SER A 102 -44.78 -14.92 35.19
N ASP A 103 -43.99 -14.05 34.56
CA ASP A 103 -43.82 -13.96 33.12
C ASP A 103 -42.33 -13.87 32.82
N SER A 104 -41.91 -14.40 31.68
CA SER A 104 -40.50 -14.44 31.27
C SER A 104 -40.37 -14.12 29.78
N GLU A 105 -39.49 -13.19 29.45
CA GLU A 105 -39.22 -12.77 28.08
C GLU A 105 -37.70 -12.68 27.85
N GLU A 106 -37.25 -13.14 26.68
CA GLU A 106 -35.85 -13.13 26.30
C GLU A 106 -35.57 -12.03 25.27
N ILE A 107 -34.45 -11.34 25.44
CA ILE A 107 -33.92 -10.36 24.49
C ILE A 107 -32.51 -10.75 24.07
N ARG A 108 -32.11 -10.32 22.86
CA ARG A 108 -30.73 -10.42 22.40
C ARG A 108 -30.03 -9.07 22.55
N ILE A 109 -28.80 -9.07 23.02
CA ILE A 109 -27.91 -7.90 23.02
C ILE A 109 -26.73 -8.22 22.10
N ASP A 110 -26.58 -7.45 21.02
CA ASP A 110 -25.41 -7.52 20.15
C ASP A 110 -24.35 -6.51 20.63
N VAL A 111 -23.26 -7.03 21.19
CA VAL A 111 -22.13 -6.26 21.73
C VAL A 111 -21.08 -6.08 20.63
N ALA A 112 -20.90 -4.84 20.17
CA ALA A 112 -19.90 -4.49 19.17
C ALA A 112 -18.55 -4.11 19.81
N SER A 113 -17.46 -4.27 19.06
CA SER A 113 -16.13 -3.78 19.47
C SER A 113 -16.08 -2.25 19.51
N ARG A 114 -15.25 -1.69 20.40
CA ARG A 114 -14.94 -0.24 20.40
C ARG A 114 -14.11 0.13 19.18
N GLN A 115 -14.45 1.24 18.55
CA GLN A 115 -13.73 1.81 17.42
C GLN A 115 -13.03 3.10 17.87
N VAL A 116 -12.00 2.97 18.70
CA VAL A 116 -11.18 4.12 19.12
C VAL A 116 -10.46 4.69 17.90
N PRO A 117 -10.37 6.03 17.75
CA PRO A 117 -9.58 6.64 16.68
C PRO A 117 -8.13 6.15 16.75
N VAL A 118 -7.46 6.00 15.62
CA VAL A 118 -6.02 5.72 15.57
C VAL A 118 -5.38 6.65 14.57
N ILE A 119 -4.41 7.45 15.02
CA ILE A 119 -3.77 8.51 14.26
C ILE A 119 -2.52 7.97 13.56
N SER A 120 -2.37 8.29 12.29
CA SER A 120 -1.12 8.13 11.52
C SER A 120 -0.71 9.47 10.94
N LEU A 121 0.57 9.81 11.15
CA LEU A 121 1.20 11.05 10.71
C LEU A 121 2.53 10.74 10.05
N ASN A 122 2.86 11.48 8.98
CA ASN A 122 4.11 11.34 8.22
C ASN A 122 5.26 12.11 8.88
N VAL A 123 5.55 11.81 10.16
CA VAL A 123 6.59 12.53 10.91
C VAL A 123 7.97 11.98 10.55
N PRO A 124 8.90 12.80 10.02
CA PRO A 124 10.28 12.37 9.80
C PRO A 124 10.98 12.02 11.11
N ASP A 125 12.03 11.18 11.02
CA ASP A 125 12.88 10.89 12.17
C ASP A 125 13.48 12.20 12.72
N GLY A 126 13.21 12.50 14.01
CA GLY A 126 13.63 13.73 14.65
C GLY A 126 12.67 14.92 14.51
N GLY A 127 11.54 14.75 13.81
CA GLY A 127 10.53 15.78 13.60
C GLY A 127 10.71 16.55 12.30
N TYR A 128 9.86 17.57 12.10
CA TYR A 128 9.92 18.42 10.91
C TYR A 128 10.94 19.54 11.09
N ASN A 129 11.67 19.87 10.03
CA ASN A 129 12.53 21.05 9.98
C ASN A 129 11.97 22.01 8.94
N ILE A 130 11.72 23.27 9.33
CA ILE A 130 11.29 24.33 8.41
C ILE A 130 12.09 25.62 8.63
N PRO A 131 12.23 26.47 7.60
CA PRO A 131 12.85 27.78 7.79
C PRO A 131 11.97 28.70 8.63
N VAL A 132 12.61 29.64 9.32
CA VAL A 132 11.91 30.79 9.92
C VAL A 132 11.11 31.56 8.85
N GLY A 133 9.85 31.84 9.14
CA GLY A 133 8.88 32.40 8.20
C GLY A 133 8.20 31.36 7.29
N GLY A 134 8.66 30.11 7.29
CA GLY A 134 8.06 29.00 6.55
C GLY A 134 6.76 28.48 7.19
N SER A 135 6.03 27.69 6.40
CA SER A 135 4.80 27.01 6.84
C SER A 135 4.87 25.51 6.57
N LEU A 136 4.23 24.73 7.43
CA LEU A 136 4.10 23.28 7.32
C LEU A 136 2.62 22.91 7.44
N GLU A 137 2.06 22.30 6.40
CA GLU A 137 0.74 21.68 6.48
C GLU A 137 0.85 20.24 6.97
N ILE A 138 -0.03 19.87 7.90
CA ILE A 138 -0.04 18.56 8.55
C ILE A 138 -1.44 17.97 8.38
N VAL A 139 -1.50 16.83 7.70
CA VAL A 139 -2.75 16.14 7.39
C VAL A 139 -2.69 14.71 7.95
N PRO A 140 -3.38 14.41 9.05
CA PRO A 140 -3.41 13.07 9.62
C PRO A 140 -4.32 12.14 8.81
N VAL A 141 -3.93 10.87 8.76
CA VAL A 141 -4.85 9.76 8.50
C VAL A 141 -5.37 9.28 9.85
N VAL A 142 -6.69 9.12 9.97
CA VAL A 142 -7.32 8.63 11.20
C VAL A 142 -8.21 7.44 10.88
N LYS A 143 -7.85 6.27 11.40
CA LYS A 143 -8.74 5.10 11.40
C LYS A 143 -9.80 5.27 12.48
N ASN A 144 -11.04 4.85 12.23
CA ASN A 144 -12.19 5.08 13.12
C ASN A 144 -12.42 6.57 13.46
N GLY A 145 -12.04 7.46 12.53
CA GLY A 145 -12.13 8.91 12.70
C GLY A 145 -13.50 9.50 12.34
N GLU A 146 -14.48 8.66 11.97
CA GLU A 146 -15.82 9.11 11.60
C GLU A 146 -16.48 9.85 12.78
N ASN A 147 -16.86 11.11 12.55
CA ASN A 147 -17.42 12.00 13.58
C ASN A 147 -16.50 12.25 14.79
N ALA A 148 -15.19 12.00 14.67
CA ALA A 148 -14.24 12.32 15.72
C ALA A 148 -13.98 13.83 15.82
N ALA A 149 -13.72 14.30 17.03
CA ALA A 149 -13.25 15.65 17.31
C ALA A 149 -11.73 15.69 17.29
N PHE A 150 -11.17 16.75 16.70
CA PHE A 150 -9.73 16.98 16.58
C PHE A 150 -9.32 18.10 17.53
N SER A 151 -8.14 17.98 18.14
CA SER A 151 -7.53 19.05 18.95
C SER A 151 -6.02 19.07 18.73
N TRP A 152 -5.54 20.14 18.11
CA TRP A 152 -4.12 20.41 17.89
C TRP A 152 -3.59 21.26 19.03
N ILE A 153 -2.50 20.83 19.64
CA ILE A 153 -1.85 21.47 20.79
C ILE A 153 -0.43 21.86 20.38
N LEU A 154 -0.10 23.14 20.54
CA LEU A 154 1.23 23.71 20.36
C LEU A 154 1.75 24.18 21.73
N ASP A 155 2.86 23.61 22.19
CA ASP A 155 3.51 23.92 23.47
C ASP A 155 2.52 23.94 24.66
N GLY A 156 1.61 22.96 24.69
CA GLY A 156 0.61 22.79 25.74
C GLY A 156 -0.64 23.67 25.60
N LYS A 157 -0.78 24.44 24.52
CA LYS A 157 -1.97 25.26 24.24
C LYS A 157 -2.69 24.76 22.98
N GLU A 158 -4.01 24.59 23.07
CA GLU A 158 -4.83 24.29 21.90
C GLU A 158 -4.80 25.45 20.88
N VAL A 159 -4.55 25.10 19.62
CA VAL A 159 -4.39 26.03 18.49
C VAL A 159 -5.36 25.79 17.33
N SER A 160 -5.94 24.59 17.22
CA SER A 160 -6.92 24.27 16.18
C SER A 160 -7.78 23.06 16.57
N SER A 161 -9.01 23.02 16.04
CA SER A 161 -9.91 21.86 16.10
C SER A 161 -10.27 21.31 14.71
N GLU A 162 -9.58 21.80 13.68
CA GLU A 162 -9.76 21.34 12.30
C GLU A 162 -9.04 20.01 12.07
N LYS A 163 -9.47 19.27 11.04
CA LYS A 163 -8.85 17.99 10.68
C LYS A 163 -7.37 18.13 10.30
N SER A 164 -7.02 19.16 9.55
CA SER A 164 -5.65 19.52 9.21
C SER A 164 -5.19 20.77 9.97
N TYR A 165 -3.88 20.94 10.07
CA TYR A 165 -3.28 22.12 10.70
C TYR A 165 -2.12 22.65 9.89
N VAL A 166 -2.06 23.97 9.74
CA VAL A 166 -0.94 24.67 9.11
C VAL A 166 -0.14 25.38 10.21
N PHE A 167 1.05 24.86 10.51
CA PHE A 167 1.99 25.50 11.40
C PHE A 167 2.76 26.61 10.64
N THR A 168 2.98 27.76 11.29
CA THR A 168 3.80 28.86 10.75
C THR A 168 4.95 29.16 11.71
N GLY A 169 6.19 29.02 11.23
CA GLY A 169 7.39 29.16 12.04
C GLY A 169 7.90 30.59 12.16
N GLU A 170 7.22 31.45 12.91
CA GLU A 170 7.60 32.88 13.00
C GLU A 170 8.97 33.14 13.68
N ARG A 171 9.41 32.23 14.53
CA ARG A 171 10.65 32.38 15.32
C ARG A 171 11.42 31.07 15.36
N ILE A 172 12.73 31.15 15.24
CA ILE A 172 13.65 30.02 15.41
C ILE A 172 13.43 29.40 16.80
N GLY A 173 13.33 28.07 16.85
CA GLY A 173 13.06 27.32 18.06
C GLY A 173 12.56 25.90 17.79
N SER A 174 12.47 25.11 18.85
CA SER A 174 11.86 23.78 18.84
C SER A 174 10.47 23.87 19.45
N TYR A 175 9.46 23.43 18.70
CA TYR A 175 8.05 23.50 19.09
C TYR A 175 7.49 22.10 19.28
N SER A 176 6.83 21.86 20.41
CA SER A 176 6.17 20.59 20.70
C SER A 176 4.74 20.63 20.18
N MET A 177 4.45 19.79 19.21
CA MET A 177 3.12 19.60 18.64
C MET A 177 2.51 18.29 19.13
N SER A 178 1.21 18.32 19.41
CA SER A 178 0.41 17.12 19.65
C SER A 178 -0.93 17.23 18.93
N LEU A 179 -1.40 16.12 18.39
CA LEU A 179 -2.76 15.96 17.90
C LEU A 179 -3.48 14.96 18.80
N THR A 180 -4.64 15.33 19.33
CA THR A 180 -5.57 14.42 19.99
C THR A 180 -6.81 14.26 19.13
N VAL A 181 -7.23 13.03 18.88
CA VAL A 181 -8.47 12.72 18.16
C VAL A 181 -9.35 11.83 19.03
N GLY A 182 -10.59 12.24 19.25
CA GLY A 182 -11.52 11.55 20.14
C GLY A 182 -12.90 11.36 19.55
N ASN A 183 -13.51 10.20 19.80
CA ASN A 183 -14.91 9.92 19.50
C ASN A 183 -15.61 9.36 20.76
N GLU A 184 -16.85 8.89 20.61
CA GLU A 184 -17.59 8.31 21.74
C GLU A 184 -16.90 7.09 22.37
N ASP A 185 -16.06 6.40 21.62
CA ASP A 185 -15.38 5.17 22.03
C ASP A 185 -14.01 5.41 22.64
N GLY A 186 -13.49 6.63 22.66
CA GLY A 186 -12.21 6.95 23.27
C GLY A 186 -11.42 7.97 22.47
N SER A 187 -10.12 8.08 22.74
CA SER A 187 -9.23 8.99 22.05
C SER A 187 -7.85 8.39 21.86
N ASP A 188 -7.17 8.87 20.82
CA ASP A 188 -5.76 8.62 20.56
C ASP A 188 -5.01 9.96 20.48
N SER A 189 -3.69 9.92 20.69
CA SER A 189 -2.86 11.13 20.66
C SER A 189 -1.45 10.85 20.16
N GLU A 190 -1.01 11.68 19.22
CA GLU A 190 0.33 11.63 18.65
C GLU A 190 1.06 12.94 18.89
N SER A 191 2.37 12.85 19.18
CA SER A 191 3.21 14.00 19.49
C SER A 191 4.48 13.99 18.64
N PHE A 192 4.88 15.17 18.18
CA PHE A 192 6.08 15.35 17.37
C PHE A 192 6.68 16.74 17.58
N THR A 193 7.87 16.95 17.01
CA THR A 193 8.58 18.23 17.09
C THR A 193 8.57 18.92 15.73
N VAL A 194 8.40 20.25 15.74
CA VAL A 194 8.70 21.11 14.59
C VAL A 194 9.86 22.02 14.99
N ASN A 195 10.99 21.87 14.32
CA ASN A 195 12.14 22.75 14.47
C ASN A 195 12.06 23.86 13.43
N VAL A 196 11.96 25.09 13.89
CA VAL A 196 12.11 26.28 13.06
C VAL A 196 13.57 26.69 13.11
N LEU A 197 14.23 26.66 11.97
CA LEU A 197 15.67 26.86 11.84
C LEU A 197 15.97 28.15 11.07
N ASP A 198 17.19 28.67 11.21
CA ASP A 198 17.72 29.58 10.21
C ASP A 198 17.83 28.83 8.87
N PRO A 199 17.51 29.44 7.71
CA PRO A 199 17.65 28.76 6.42
C PRO A 199 19.02 28.11 6.19
N ALA A 200 20.09 28.66 6.77
CA ALA A 200 21.44 28.07 6.70
C ALA A 200 21.67 26.82 7.54
N ASP A 201 20.80 26.55 8.51
CA ASP A 201 20.87 25.37 9.36
C ASP A 201 19.95 24.24 8.87
N ILE A 202 19.16 24.47 7.81
CA ILE A 202 18.31 23.43 7.23
C ILE A 202 19.19 22.42 6.46
N PRO A 203 19.06 21.12 6.75
CA PRO A 203 19.86 20.11 6.07
C PRO A 203 19.46 20.01 4.60
N PHE A 204 20.44 20.13 3.70
CA PHE A 204 20.27 19.76 2.31
C PHE A 204 20.28 18.23 2.18
N GLU A 205 19.31 17.69 1.44
CA GLU A 205 19.18 16.24 1.22
C GLU A 205 19.19 15.94 -0.28
N TRP A 206 19.85 14.85 -0.63
CA TRP A 206 19.83 14.22 -1.94
C TRP A 206 20.22 12.76 -1.80
N ASN A 207 19.93 11.95 -2.79
CA ASN A 207 20.35 10.57 -2.83
C ASN A 207 20.87 10.21 -4.22
N PHE A 208 21.70 9.17 -4.27
CA PHE A 208 22.14 8.54 -5.51
C PHE A 208 21.89 7.05 -5.38
N GLU A 209 21.53 6.39 -6.48
CA GLU A 209 21.29 4.94 -6.49
C GLU A 209 22.55 4.18 -6.03
N LYS A 210 23.72 4.67 -6.46
CA LYS A 210 25.02 4.04 -6.23
C LYS A 210 26.09 5.12 -6.01
N ASP A 211 27.17 4.74 -5.35
CA ASP A 211 28.38 5.58 -5.25
C ASP A 211 29.39 5.26 -6.37
N THR A 212 29.23 4.11 -7.03
CA THR A 212 30.06 3.66 -8.16
C THR A 212 29.15 3.30 -9.33
N TYR A 213 29.52 3.79 -10.51
CA TYR A 213 28.84 3.55 -11.77
C TYR A 213 29.80 2.94 -12.78
N TYR A 214 29.28 2.06 -13.63
CA TYR A 214 30.03 1.41 -14.70
C TYR A 214 29.47 1.85 -16.04
N VAL A 215 30.34 2.01 -17.04
CA VAL A 215 29.95 2.40 -18.39
C VAL A 215 30.91 1.81 -19.42
N SER A 216 30.41 1.08 -20.41
CA SER A 216 31.25 0.62 -21.53
C SER A 216 31.86 1.79 -22.32
N SER A 217 33.12 1.65 -22.71
CA SER A 217 33.85 2.61 -23.55
C SER A 217 33.05 3.07 -24.77
N GLY A 218 33.01 4.38 -25.01
CA GLY A 218 32.25 5.00 -26.10
C GLY A 218 30.76 5.23 -25.82
N ARG A 219 30.24 4.80 -24.66
CA ARG A 219 28.87 5.08 -24.23
C ARG A 219 28.77 6.32 -23.33
N ARG A 220 27.54 6.70 -23.00
CA ARG A 220 27.23 7.81 -22.10
C ARG A 220 26.39 7.31 -20.94
N ILE A 221 26.65 7.84 -19.75
CA ILE A 221 25.83 7.60 -18.56
C ILE A 221 25.36 8.93 -17.99
N ARG A 222 24.10 8.98 -17.57
CA ARG A 222 23.51 10.13 -16.85
C ARG A 222 23.57 9.86 -15.35
N LEU A 223 24.32 10.68 -14.63
CA LEU A 223 24.38 10.69 -13.18
C LEU A 223 23.30 11.65 -12.68
N VAL A 224 22.35 11.12 -11.90
CA VAL A 224 21.19 11.88 -11.44
C VAL A 224 20.98 11.65 -9.95
N PRO A 225 20.96 12.72 -9.12
CA PRO A 225 20.46 12.61 -7.76
C PRO A 225 18.93 12.61 -7.75
N PHE A 226 18.35 11.99 -6.73
CA PHE A 226 16.91 11.97 -6.47
C PHE A 226 16.62 12.39 -5.02
N GLY A 227 15.36 12.65 -4.69
CA GLY A 227 14.95 13.04 -3.33
C GLY A 227 15.60 14.35 -2.87
N ILE A 228 15.77 15.30 -3.80
CA ILE A 228 16.43 16.58 -3.53
C ILE A 228 15.52 17.44 -2.65
N LYS A 229 16.02 17.87 -1.47
CA LYS A 229 15.32 18.82 -0.59
C LYS A 229 16.21 20.00 -0.25
N ASN A 230 15.59 21.16 -0.02
CA ASN A 230 16.26 22.41 0.39
C ASN A 230 17.28 22.91 -0.65
N ALA A 231 16.91 22.81 -1.93
CA ALA A 231 17.73 23.19 -3.09
C ALA A 231 17.33 24.54 -3.72
N GLU A 232 16.70 25.44 -2.97
CA GLU A 232 16.34 26.77 -3.48
C GLU A 232 17.59 27.53 -3.95
N ASP A 233 17.51 28.14 -5.13
CA ASP A 233 18.63 28.84 -5.79
C ASP A 233 19.92 28.00 -5.92
N ALA A 234 19.79 26.67 -5.90
CA ALA A 234 20.94 25.77 -5.96
C ALA A 234 21.65 25.84 -7.32
N VAL A 235 22.98 25.94 -7.25
CA VAL A 235 23.89 25.73 -8.38
C VAL A 235 24.67 24.45 -8.12
N TYR A 236 24.58 23.53 -9.08
CA TYR A 236 25.28 22.26 -9.08
C TYR A 236 26.50 22.35 -9.97
N THR A 237 27.67 22.18 -9.36
CA THR A 237 28.96 22.17 -10.06
C THR A 237 29.53 20.76 -10.05
N TRP A 238 29.78 20.22 -11.24
CA TRP A 238 30.39 18.90 -11.45
C TRP A 238 31.85 19.04 -11.81
N LYS A 239 32.69 18.21 -11.18
CA LYS A 239 34.10 18.07 -11.50
C LYS A 239 34.44 16.62 -11.83
N ILE A 240 35.16 16.40 -12.92
CA ILE A 240 35.72 15.09 -13.29
C ILE A 240 37.22 15.17 -13.12
N ASN A 241 37.78 14.30 -12.28
CA ASN A 241 39.21 14.27 -11.94
C ASN A 241 39.76 15.65 -11.51
N GLY A 242 38.92 16.44 -10.84
CA GLY A 242 39.25 17.79 -10.35
C GLY A 242 39.01 18.93 -11.34
N GLU A 243 38.76 18.64 -12.62
CA GLU A 243 38.42 19.65 -13.63
C GLU A 243 36.91 19.92 -13.65
N GLU A 244 36.51 21.19 -13.64
CA GLU A 244 35.11 21.58 -13.74
C GLU A 244 34.57 21.35 -15.15
N VAL A 245 33.48 20.59 -15.24
CA VAL A 245 32.87 20.17 -16.52
C VAL A 245 31.46 20.72 -16.71
N GLN A 246 30.76 21.09 -15.62
CA GLN A 246 29.42 21.67 -15.66
C GLN A 246 29.21 22.52 -14.40
N SER A 247 28.53 23.66 -14.56
CA SER A 247 27.97 24.44 -13.46
C SER A 247 26.62 25.02 -13.91
N SER A 248 25.52 24.57 -13.30
CA SER A 248 24.14 24.91 -13.70
C SER A 248 23.14 24.71 -12.56
N ASP A 249 21.89 25.10 -12.78
CA ASP A 249 20.74 24.77 -11.91
C ASP A 249 20.28 23.30 -12.07
N ALA A 250 20.65 22.64 -13.18
CA ALA A 250 20.40 21.22 -13.39
C ALA A 250 21.32 20.33 -12.52
N PRO A 251 20.78 19.44 -11.67
CA PRO A 251 21.59 18.60 -10.79
C PRO A 251 22.26 17.41 -11.50
N GLN A 252 21.72 16.97 -12.64
CA GLN A 252 22.24 15.84 -13.40
C GLN A 252 23.47 16.20 -14.22
N TYR A 253 24.34 15.21 -14.45
CA TYR A 253 25.48 15.32 -15.36
C TYR A 253 25.57 14.12 -16.30
N VAL A 254 25.99 14.36 -17.54
CA VAL A 254 26.20 13.30 -18.54
C VAL A 254 27.69 13.08 -18.70
N PHE A 255 28.16 11.92 -18.27
CA PHE A 255 29.53 11.47 -18.51
C PHE A 255 29.61 10.71 -19.83
N THR A 256 30.59 11.05 -20.68
CA THR A 256 30.89 10.30 -21.91
C THR A 256 32.15 9.49 -21.70
N ALA A 257 32.04 8.17 -21.78
CA ALA A 257 33.16 7.26 -21.60
C ALA A 257 34.16 7.41 -22.76
N PRO A 258 35.43 7.75 -22.49
CA PRO A 258 36.47 7.78 -23.51
C PRO A 258 36.80 6.38 -24.02
N GLU A 259 37.63 6.32 -25.07
CA GLU A 259 38.13 5.04 -25.58
C GLU A 259 38.94 4.29 -24.51
N TYR A 260 38.64 3.00 -24.36
CA TYR A 260 39.36 2.11 -23.44
C TYR A 260 40.81 1.94 -23.88
N THR A 261 41.78 2.28 -23.02
CA THR A 261 43.22 2.26 -23.37
C THR A 261 44.01 1.06 -22.81
N ALA A 262 43.34 0.14 -22.10
CA ALA A 262 43.87 -1.11 -21.54
C ALA A 262 45.13 -0.98 -20.64
N SER A 263 44.92 -0.97 -19.32
CA SER A 263 45.81 -1.65 -18.35
C SER A 263 45.13 -1.94 -17.02
N GLU A 264 44.11 -1.17 -16.62
CA GLU A 264 43.10 -1.47 -15.58
C GLU A 264 41.77 -0.82 -16.04
N GLN A 265 40.64 -1.07 -15.36
CA GLN A 265 39.42 -0.27 -15.60
C GLN A 265 39.72 1.19 -15.22
N ASP A 266 39.52 2.14 -16.12
CA ASP A 266 39.85 3.55 -15.87
C ASP A 266 38.79 4.16 -14.94
N THR A 267 39.21 4.54 -13.74
CA THR A 267 38.32 5.18 -12.76
C THR A 267 38.38 6.70 -12.89
N TYR A 268 37.22 7.30 -13.10
CA TYR A 268 36.99 8.74 -13.09
C TYR A 268 36.33 9.15 -11.78
N THR A 269 36.94 10.10 -11.08
CA THR A 269 36.35 10.67 -9.86
C THR A 269 35.40 11.80 -10.26
N ALA A 270 34.11 11.61 -10.04
CA ALA A 270 33.08 12.61 -10.28
C ALA A 270 32.65 13.26 -8.96
N VAL A 271 32.87 14.56 -8.81
CA VAL A 271 32.46 15.31 -7.62
C VAL A 271 31.33 16.26 -8.02
N ILE A 272 30.14 16.05 -7.45
CA ILE A 272 29.04 17.02 -7.49
C ILE A 272 29.14 17.91 -6.27
N THR A 273 29.01 19.23 -6.46
CA THR A 273 28.91 20.21 -5.39
C THR A 273 27.66 21.05 -5.61
N MET A 274 26.70 20.95 -4.70
CA MET A 274 25.58 21.88 -4.63
C MET A 274 26.00 23.07 -3.78
N SER A 275 25.73 24.28 -4.27
CA SER A 275 25.83 25.51 -3.48
C SER A 275 24.56 26.32 -3.66
N ASN A 276 23.96 26.77 -2.56
CA ASN A 276 22.90 27.77 -2.58
C ASN A 276 23.35 29.00 -1.76
N SER A 277 22.42 29.92 -1.48
CA SER A 277 22.71 31.12 -0.70
C SER A 277 23.17 30.85 0.74
N TYR A 278 23.03 29.63 1.23
CA TYR A 278 23.17 29.30 2.65
C TYR A 278 24.22 28.22 2.95
N THR A 279 24.34 27.22 2.09
CA THR A 279 25.20 26.06 2.31
C THR A 279 25.89 25.59 1.03
N THR A 280 26.96 24.83 1.22
CA THR A 280 27.66 24.10 0.16
C THR A 280 27.88 22.67 0.62
N VAL A 281 27.38 21.72 -0.16
CA VAL A 281 27.49 20.28 0.11
C VAL A 281 28.06 19.59 -1.12
N SER A 282 29.00 18.66 -0.92
CA SER A 282 29.62 17.89 -2.00
C SER A 282 29.46 16.40 -1.77
N LYS A 283 29.35 15.64 -2.87
CA LYS A 283 29.42 14.18 -2.90
C LYS A 283 30.39 13.73 -3.99
N THR A 284 31.15 12.68 -3.70
CA THR A 284 32.06 12.04 -4.65
C THR A 284 31.46 10.72 -5.11
N LEU A 285 31.46 10.51 -6.41
CA LEU A 285 31.06 9.28 -7.10
C LEU A 285 32.27 8.76 -7.90
N ALA A 286 32.29 7.45 -8.15
CA ALA A 286 33.23 6.83 -9.09
C ALA A 286 32.49 6.45 -10.38
N VAL A 287 33.10 6.76 -11.53
CA VAL A 287 32.65 6.26 -12.84
C VAL A 287 33.76 5.42 -13.43
N ILE A 288 33.49 4.14 -13.63
CA ILE A 288 34.46 3.15 -14.09
C ILE A 288 34.18 2.86 -15.57
N VAL A 289 35.18 3.12 -16.42
CA VAL A 289 35.09 2.84 -17.86
C VAL A 289 35.44 1.39 -18.12
N CYS A 290 34.45 0.64 -18.55
CA CYS A 290 34.56 -0.77 -18.89
C CYS A 290 35.04 -0.97 -20.33
N PRO A 291 35.56 -2.16 -20.67
CA PRO A 291 35.84 -2.54 -22.06
C PRO A 291 34.65 -2.32 -23.01
N PRO A 292 34.89 -2.29 -24.33
CA PRO A 292 33.82 -2.17 -25.31
C PRO A 292 32.77 -3.29 -25.20
N GLU A 293 31.54 -2.97 -25.60
CA GLU A 293 30.43 -3.92 -25.67
C GLU A 293 30.83 -5.24 -26.37
N GLY A 294 30.35 -6.36 -25.83
CA GLY A 294 30.66 -7.70 -26.34
C GLY A 294 31.85 -8.38 -25.65
N THR A 295 32.64 -7.65 -24.85
CA THR A 295 33.76 -8.23 -24.10
C THR A 295 33.31 -9.32 -23.12
N TYR A 296 32.19 -9.10 -22.41
CA TYR A 296 31.66 -10.00 -21.39
C TYR A 296 30.38 -10.73 -21.82
N LYS A 297 30.05 -10.73 -23.11
CA LYS A 297 28.88 -11.43 -23.63
C LYS A 297 28.95 -12.92 -23.25
N ARG A 298 27.91 -13.41 -22.58
CA ARG A 298 27.82 -14.81 -22.15
C ARG A 298 27.27 -15.68 -23.28
N PRO A 299 27.87 -16.86 -23.54
CA PRO A 299 27.41 -17.74 -24.61
C PRO A 299 26.02 -18.29 -24.31
N ALA A 300 25.18 -18.41 -25.34
CA ALA A 300 23.84 -18.98 -25.22
C ALA A 300 23.86 -20.39 -24.61
N THR A 301 22.88 -20.68 -23.75
CA THR A 301 22.66 -22.00 -23.16
C THR A 301 21.43 -22.68 -23.75
N GLY A 302 21.10 -23.87 -23.24
CA GLY A 302 19.82 -24.53 -23.55
C GLY A 302 18.65 -24.04 -22.70
N ASN A 303 18.91 -23.22 -21.68
CA ASN A 303 17.87 -22.61 -20.85
C ASN A 303 17.29 -21.40 -21.59
N LEU A 304 15.96 -21.27 -21.59
CA LEU A 304 15.26 -20.11 -22.14
C LEU A 304 14.67 -19.24 -21.05
N LEU A 305 14.53 -19.76 -19.83
CA LEU A 305 13.90 -19.05 -18.73
C LEU A 305 14.92 -18.14 -18.05
N TRP A 306 14.40 -17.11 -17.39
CA TRP A 306 15.13 -16.40 -16.34
C TRP A 306 15.85 -17.40 -15.39
N ASP A 307 17.00 -16.99 -14.86
CA ASP A 307 17.86 -17.83 -14.02
C ASP A 307 17.70 -17.51 -12.52
N ARG A 308 17.63 -16.21 -12.19
CA ARG A 308 17.68 -15.74 -10.80
C ARG A 308 16.93 -14.42 -10.59
N VAL A 309 16.34 -14.25 -9.41
CA VAL A 309 15.89 -12.94 -8.90
C VAL A 309 17.04 -12.28 -8.15
N TYR A 310 17.44 -11.07 -8.56
CA TYR A 310 18.54 -10.33 -7.93
C TYR A 310 18.04 -9.33 -6.88
N GLU A 311 16.91 -8.68 -7.15
CA GLU A 311 16.29 -7.72 -6.25
C GLU A 311 14.77 -7.82 -6.35
N TYR A 312 14.09 -7.64 -5.22
CA TYR A 312 12.64 -7.48 -5.16
C TYR A 312 12.28 -6.41 -4.12
N MET A 313 11.93 -5.22 -4.61
CA MET A 313 11.54 -4.05 -3.83
C MET A 313 10.12 -3.65 -4.23
N PRO A 314 9.08 -4.29 -3.68
CA PRO A 314 7.73 -3.85 -3.94
C PRO A 314 7.49 -2.46 -3.31
N ALA A 315 6.66 -1.66 -3.97
CA ALA A 315 6.00 -0.53 -3.33
C ALA A 315 4.92 -1.07 -2.37
N PRO A 316 4.34 -0.25 -1.47
CA PRO A 316 3.23 -0.72 -0.66
C PRO A 316 2.04 -1.14 -1.55
N GLY A 317 1.37 -2.22 -1.18
CA GLY A 317 0.24 -2.78 -1.95
C GLY A 317 -0.53 -3.88 -1.22
N GLN A 318 -1.73 -4.18 -1.69
CA GLN A 318 -2.70 -5.07 -1.07
C GLN A 318 -2.26 -6.54 -1.04
N PHE A 319 -1.32 -6.94 -1.89
CA PHE A 319 -0.75 -8.30 -1.90
C PHE A 319 0.62 -8.36 -1.19
N ILE A 320 1.13 -7.22 -0.74
CA ILE A 320 2.43 -7.16 -0.06
C ILE A 320 2.28 -7.63 1.38
N ASN A 321 3.20 -8.51 1.80
CA ASN A 321 3.21 -9.21 3.08
C ASN A 321 2.03 -10.19 3.33
N GLU A 322 1.22 -10.50 2.31
CA GLU A 322 0.03 -11.36 2.49
C GLU A 322 0.40 -12.82 2.80
N ASP A 323 1.18 -13.45 1.91
CA ASP A 323 1.62 -14.85 2.07
C ASP A 323 2.90 -14.97 2.91
N PHE A 324 3.78 -13.97 2.81
CA PHE A 324 5.09 -13.97 3.45
C PHE A 324 5.53 -12.56 3.78
N ASN A 325 5.74 -12.30 5.07
CA ASN A 325 6.27 -11.03 5.55
C ASN A 325 7.79 -11.13 5.71
N ALA A 326 8.52 -10.72 4.66
CA ALA A 326 9.98 -10.75 4.64
C ALA A 326 10.57 -9.75 5.65
N GLY A 327 11.60 -10.19 6.39
CA GLY A 327 12.35 -9.37 7.34
C GLY A 327 13.56 -8.67 6.72
N THR A 328 14.06 -9.17 5.58
CA THR A 328 15.23 -8.66 4.83
C THR A 328 14.98 -8.66 3.31
N MET A 329 15.82 -7.95 2.55
CA MET A 329 15.82 -8.00 1.07
C MET A 329 16.11 -9.43 0.57
N ASP A 330 17.07 -10.14 1.17
CA ASP A 330 17.41 -11.50 0.76
C ASP A 330 16.22 -12.46 0.90
N GLU A 331 15.46 -12.34 1.99
CA GLU A 331 14.23 -13.10 2.20
C GLU A 331 13.14 -12.73 1.19
N ALA A 332 13.02 -11.44 0.85
CA ALA A 332 12.06 -10.96 -0.15
C ALA A 332 12.41 -11.50 -1.55
N THR A 333 13.68 -11.44 -1.95
CA THR A 333 14.20 -12.00 -3.20
C THR A 333 13.99 -13.51 -3.27
N ALA A 334 14.29 -14.24 -2.19
CA ALA A 334 14.07 -15.70 -2.13
C ALA A 334 12.59 -16.08 -2.22
N TYR A 335 11.70 -15.29 -1.60
CA TYR A 335 10.25 -15.47 -1.74
C TYR A 335 9.81 -15.26 -3.19
N ALA A 336 10.25 -14.18 -3.84
CA ALA A 336 9.92 -13.92 -5.23
C ALA A 336 10.43 -15.05 -6.15
N GLU A 337 11.69 -15.47 -6.01
CA GLU A 337 12.28 -16.55 -6.78
C GLU A 337 11.49 -17.87 -6.65
N SER A 338 11.07 -18.22 -5.43
CA SER A 338 10.24 -19.41 -5.18
C SER A 338 8.88 -19.30 -5.88
N ARG A 339 8.21 -18.14 -5.77
CA ARG A 339 6.90 -17.89 -6.39
C ARG A 339 6.97 -18.02 -7.91
N LEU A 340 7.92 -17.35 -8.55
CA LEU A 340 8.09 -17.39 -10.01
C LEU A 340 8.44 -18.82 -10.48
N SER A 341 9.27 -19.54 -9.72
CA SER A 341 9.64 -20.94 -10.04
C SER A 341 8.47 -21.92 -9.94
N GLU A 342 7.50 -21.61 -9.07
CA GLU A 342 6.23 -22.35 -8.95
C GLU A 342 5.17 -21.91 -9.97
N GLY A 343 5.48 -20.91 -10.79
CA GLY A 343 4.53 -20.35 -11.75
C GLY A 343 3.47 -19.43 -11.16
N LYS A 344 3.78 -18.82 -10.02
CA LYS A 344 2.90 -17.86 -9.35
C LYS A 344 3.44 -16.46 -9.56
N TYR A 345 2.54 -15.49 -9.57
CA TYR A 345 2.95 -14.11 -9.62
C TYR A 345 3.53 -13.63 -8.27
N VAL A 346 4.31 -12.56 -8.35
CA VAL A 346 4.47 -11.57 -7.29
C VAL A 346 3.88 -10.24 -7.74
N SER A 347 3.27 -9.51 -6.80
CA SER A 347 2.81 -8.13 -7.00
C SER A 347 3.95 -7.16 -6.73
N LEU A 348 4.11 -6.15 -7.58
CA LEU A 348 5.10 -5.09 -7.38
C LEU A 348 4.57 -3.95 -6.49
N GLY A 349 3.28 -3.97 -6.13
CA GLY A 349 2.61 -2.89 -5.39
C GLY A 349 2.43 -1.64 -6.24
N GLY A 350 2.21 -0.49 -5.58
CA GLY A 350 2.06 0.81 -6.24
C GLY A 350 3.28 1.27 -7.07
N PHE A 351 3.25 2.52 -7.53
CA PHE A 351 4.27 3.08 -8.42
C PHE A 351 5.71 2.82 -7.96
N GLY A 352 6.56 2.43 -8.92
CA GLY A 352 8.00 2.32 -8.74
C GLY A 352 8.46 1.04 -8.03
N GLY A 353 7.53 0.25 -7.47
CA GLY A 353 7.84 -1.08 -6.97
C GLY A 353 8.38 -1.97 -8.10
N TYR A 354 9.39 -2.78 -7.81
CA TYR A 354 10.16 -3.44 -8.86
C TYR A 354 10.72 -4.82 -8.50
N ILE A 355 11.04 -5.57 -9.55
CA ILE A 355 11.81 -6.81 -9.51
C ILE A 355 12.92 -6.78 -10.57
N VAL A 356 14.08 -7.37 -10.24
CA VAL A 356 15.22 -7.53 -11.16
C VAL A 356 15.46 -9.02 -11.41
N LEU A 357 15.40 -9.41 -12.67
CA LEU A 357 15.66 -10.78 -13.14
C LEU A 357 16.94 -10.80 -14.00
N GLY A 358 17.70 -11.89 -13.89
CA GLY A 358 18.84 -12.15 -14.78
C GLY A 358 18.70 -13.47 -15.52
N PHE A 359 19.52 -13.61 -16.57
CA PHE A 359 19.60 -14.81 -17.41
C PHE A 359 20.97 -15.48 -17.28
N ASP A 360 21.04 -16.81 -17.40
CA ASP A 360 22.30 -17.57 -17.36
C ASP A 360 23.20 -17.31 -18.59
N HIS A 361 22.66 -16.67 -19.63
CA HIS A 361 23.35 -16.23 -20.83
C HIS A 361 22.88 -14.84 -21.27
N SER A 362 23.59 -14.25 -22.23
CA SER A 362 23.18 -12.98 -22.83
C SER A 362 22.13 -13.21 -23.91
N ILE A 363 20.99 -12.53 -23.81
CA ILE A 363 19.93 -12.56 -24.85
C ILE A 363 20.35 -11.66 -26.00
N GLU A 364 20.47 -12.23 -27.20
CA GLU A 364 20.88 -11.48 -28.39
C GLU A 364 19.76 -10.58 -28.91
N ASN A 365 20.13 -9.37 -29.35
CA ASN A 365 19.22 -8.52 -30.11
C ASN A 365 19.06 -9.05 -31.54
N SER A 366 17.94 -9.71 -31.81
CA SER A 366 17.57 -10.25 -33.12
C SER A 366 17.04 -9.17 -34.07
N GLY A 367 16.64 -8.01 -33.53
CA GLY A 367 15.89 -6.98 -34.24
C GLY A 367 14.38 -7.21 -34.30
N ASP A 368 13.88 -8.30 -33.74
CA ASP A 368 12.45 -8.57 -33.50
C ASP A 368 12.20 -8.77 -31.99
N TYR A 369 11.13 -9.47 -31.60
CA TYR A 369 10.88 -9.83 -30.20
C TYR A 369 11.94 -10.82 -29.69
N ASP A 370 12.70 -10.39 -28.68
CA ASP A 370 13.88 -11.08 -28.14
C ASP A 370 13.58 -11.81 -26.82
N PHE A 371 12.59 -11.33 -26.06
CA PHE A 371 12.16 -11.95 -24.81
C PHE A 371 10.71 -11.61 -24.48
N GLY A 372 10.10 -12.36 -23.57
CA GLY A 372 8.76 -12.13 -23.06
C GLY A 372 8.73 -12.04 -21.54
N ILE A 373 7.79 -11.25 -21.01
CA ILE A 373 7.50 -11.16 -19.57
C ILE A 373 6.06 -11.56 -19.36
N THR A 374 5.85 -12.59 -18.54
CA THR A 374 4.54 -13.14 -18.24
C THR A 374 3.95 -12.42 -17.04
N GLY A 375 2.77 -11.84 -17.19
CA GLY A 375 1.94 -11.26 -16.12
C GLY A 375 0.61 -11.98 -15.99
N ASN A 376 -0.37 -11.35 -15.34
CA ASN A 376 -1.71 -11.88 -15.10
C ASN A 376 -2.81 -11.11 -15.87
N SER A 377 -2.44 -10.12 -16.69
CA SER A 377 -3.39 -9.18 -17.29
C SER A 377 -4.54 -9.85 -18.05
N TYR A 378 -5.72 -9.23 -17.96
CA TYR A 378 -6.91 -9.63 -18.72
C TYR A 378 -7.67 -8.39 -19.23
N GLN A 379 -8.65 -8.59 -20.10
CA GLN A 379 -9.40 -7.49 -20.69
C GLN A 379 -10.06 -6.63 -19.60
N GLY A 380 -9.72 -5.33 -19.56
CA GLY A 380 -10.18 -4.40 -18.52
C GLY A 380 -9.38 -4.43 -17.22
N SER A 381 -8.28 -5.18 -17.16
CA SER A 381 -7.34 -5.23 -16.03
C SER A 381 -5.90 -5.24 -16.56
N SER A 382 -5.42 -4.08 -17.01
CA SER A 382 -4.01 -3.86 -17.36
C SER A 382 -3.28 -3.09 -16.26
N GLU A 383 -2.13 -3.59 -15.84
CA GLU A 383 -1.33 -3.04 -14.73
C GLU A 383 0.10 -2.80 -15.22
N PRO A 384 0.30 -1.81 -16.10
CA PRO A 384 1.48 -1.72 -16.96
C PRO A 384 2.80 -1.57 -16.17
N GLY A 385 3.71 -2.51 -16.39
CA GLY A 385 5.08 -2.46 -15.88
C GLY A 385 6.05 -1.83 -16.87
N ILE A 386 6.78 -0.79 -16.49
CA ILE A 386 7.92 -0.28 -17.26
C ILE A 386 9.03 -1.32 -17.24
N VAL A 387 9.61 -1.61 -18.42
CA VAL A 387 10.71 -2.57 -18.55
C VAL A 387 12.00 -1.82 -18.84
N TRP A 388 13.02 -2.11 -18.03
CA TRP A 388 14.38 -1.67 -18.24
C TRP A 388 15.26 -2.89 -18.52
N VAL A 389 16.29 -2.71 -19.34
CA VAL A 389 17.26 -3.75 -19.69
C VAL A 389 18.67 -3.28 -19.40
N MET A 390 19.57 -4.21 -19.09
CA MET A 390 20.97 -3.94 -18.76
C MET A 390 21.88 -5.02 -19.34
N GLN A 391 23.09 -4.62 -19.72
CA GLN A 391 24.21 -5.52 -20.00
C GLN A 391 25.12 -5.59 -18.78
N ASP A 392 25.76 -6.73 -18.57
CA ASP A 392 26.90 -6.91 -17.66
C ASP A 392 28.14 -6.27 -18.30
N GLU A 393 28.25 -4.95 -18.16
CA GLU A 393 29.28 -4.16 -18.84
C GLU A 393 30.66 -4.35 -18.19
N ASN A 394 30.70 -4.65 -16.89
CA ASN A 394 31.92 -4.83 -16.12
C ASN A 394 32.37 -6.31 -15.97
N GLY A 395 31.48 -7.28 -16.29
CA GLY A 395 31.74 -8.71 -16.26
C GLY A 395 31.67 -9.36 -14.87
N ASP A 396 31.02 -8.71 -13.89
CA ASP A 396 30.90 -9.19 -12.51
C ASP A 396 29.65 -10.07 -12.29
N GLY A 397 28.75 -10.14 -13.27
CA GLY A 397 27.53 -10.94 -13.21
C GLY A 397 26.44 -10.35 -12.30
N LEU A 398 26.49 -9.06 -11.97
CA LEU A 398 25.50 -8.37 -11.15
C LEU A 398 24.76 -7.27 -11.95
N PRO A 399 23.49 -6.97 -11.63
CA PRO A 399 22.72 -5.92 -12.30
C PRO A 399 23.09 -4.51 -11.80
N ASN A 400 24.37 -4.14 -11.88
CA ASN A 400 24.89 -2.90 -11.29
C ASN A 400 25.42 -1.87 -12.31
N ASP A 401 25.34 -2.14 -13.61
CA ASP A 401 25.74 -1.25 -14.71
C ASP A 401 24.60 -0.27 -15.12
N ILE A 402 24.48 0.04 -16.43
CA ILE A 402 23.53 1.02 -16.97
C ILE A 402 22.19 0.37 -17.33
N TRP A 403 21.11 0.91 -16.76
CA TRP A 403 19.74 0.61 -17.17
C TRP A 403 19.31 1.44 -18.39
N TYR A 404 18.68 0.77 -19.36
CA TYR A 404 18.04 1.39 -20.53
C TYR A 404 16.55 1.06 -20.53
N GLU A 405 15.68 2.07 -20.59
CA GLU A 405 14.24 1.85 -20.68
C GLU A 405 13.89 1.28 -22.06
N LEU A 406 12.97 0.33 -22.12
CA LEU A 406 12.30 -0.05 -23.36
C LEU A 406 11.10 0.85 -23.56
N LYS A 407 11.09 1.64 -24.65
CA LYS A 407 9.95 2.50 -24.97
C LYS A 407 8.69 1.65 -25.21
N GLY A 408 7.54 2.18 -24.82
CA GLY A 408 6.21 1.64 -25.18
C GLY A 408 5.35 2.68 -25.89
N SER A 409 4.05 2.38 -26.04
CA SER A 409 3.10 3.24 -26.77
C SER A 409 2.94 4.65 -26.19
N GLU A 410 3.29 4.85 -24.92
CA GLU A 410 3.17 6.15 -24.23
C GLU A 410 4.48 6.91 -24.11
N TYR A 411 5.58 6.35 -24.63
CA TYR A 411 6.89 6.99 -24.51
C TYR A 411 6.89 8.38 -25.17
N GLY A 412 7.41 9.38 -24.45
CA GLY A 412 7.52 10.76 -24.93
C GLY A 412 6.19 11.54 -25.03
N LYS A 413 5.06 10.95 -24.61
CA LYS A 413 3.79 11.68 -24.52
C LYS A 413 3.77 12.60 -23.29
N ALA A 414 3.03 13.70 -23.36
CA ALA A 414 2.96 14.69 -22.29
C ALA A 414 2.44 14.14 -20.93
N GLY A 415 1.70 13.03 -20.94
CA GLY A 415 1.22 12.36 -19.72
C GLY A 415 2.23 11.42 -19.07
N THR A 416 3.34 11.13 -19.75
CA THR A 416 4.42 10.25 -19.29
C THR A 416 5.52 11.10 -18.66
N LEU A 417 5.80 10.84 -17.39
CA LEU A 417 6.73 11.61 -16.59
C LEU A 417 7.97 10.77 -16.31
N ASN A 418 9.14 11.22 -16.79
CA ASN A 418 10.42 10.63 -16.43
C ASN A 418 10.92 11.23 -15.11
N ASP A 419 11.86 10.55 -14.45
CA ASP A 419 12.42 10.98 -13.16
C ASP A 419 11.30 11.29 -12.12
N TYR A 420 10.18 10.57 -12.20
CA TYR A 420 9.07 10.70 -11.25
C TYR A 420 9.42 9.92 -9.99
N GLU A 421 9.17 10.54 -8.84
CA GLU A 421 9.52 9.98 -7.54
C GLU A 421 8.28 9.91 -6.66
N VAL A 422 8.13 8.81 -5.91
CA VAL A 422 7.10 8.67 -4.88
C VAL A 422 7.76 8.24 -3.58
N THR A 423 7.51 9.03 -2.53
CA THR A 423 7.91 8.69 -1.17
C THR A 423 6.72 8.10 -0.43
N TYR A 424 6.87 6.88 0.07
CA TYR A 424 5.86 6.18 0.85
C TYR A 424 6.18 6.26 2.34
N TYR A 425 5.16 6.44 3.19
CA TYR A 425 5.30 6.60 4.64
C TYR A 425 4.72 5.40 5.38
N ARG A 426 5.51 4.84 6.29
CA ARG A 426 5.10 3.75 7.16
C ARG A 426 3.91 4.19 8.02
N PRO A 427 2.77 3.46 7.99
CA PRO A 427 1.65 3.72 8.89
C PRO A 427 2.06 3.51 10.36
N SER A 428 1.52 4.31 11.26
CA SER A 428 1.78 4.23 12.71
C SER A 428 1.19 2.98 13.38
N ALA A 429 0.14 2.40 12.79
CA ALA A 429 -0.58 1.26 13.35
C ALA A 429 -1.06 0.28 12.26
N PRO A 430 -1.38 -0.98 12.65
CA PRO A 430 -1.87 -1.98 11.71
C PRO A 430 -3.16 -1.56 11.02
N GLN A 431 -3.32 -2.05 9.78
CA GLN A 431 -4.51 -1.93 8.97
C GLN A 431 -4.93 -0.48 8.74
N MET A 432 -3.93 0.37 8.51
CA MET A 432 -4.07 1.78 8.13
C MET A 432 -3.53 1.96 6.71
N PRO A 433 -4.08 2.92 5.95
CA PRO A 433 -3.58 3.20 4.61
C PRO A 433 -2.15 3.76 4.67
N VAL A 434 -1.37 3.46 3.63
CA VAL A 434 0.00 3.94 3.47
C VAL A 434 -0.04 5.27 2.72
N GLN A 435 0.38 6.35 3.38
CA GLN A 435 0.42 7.67 2.75
C GLN A 435 1.61 7.75 1.77
N TRP A 436 1.48 8.59 0.74
CA TRP A 436 2.57 8.92 -0.16
C TRP A 436 2.54 10.38 -0.60
N GLU A 437 3.71 10.90 -0.97
CA GLU A 437 3.89 12.18 -1.69
C GLU A 437 4.77 11.96 -2.92
N ASP A 438 4.55 12.73 -3.98
CA ASP A 438 5.41 12.71 -5.17
C ASP A 438 6.30 13.96 -5.28
N ASN A 439 7.30 13.91 -6.17
CA ASN A 439 8.19 15.05 -6.42
C ASN A 439 7.52 16.24 -7.14
N LEU A 440 6.21 16.19 -7.39
CA LEU A 440 5.40 17.28 -7.93
C LEU A 440 4.51 17.92 -6.86
N GLY A 441 4.58 17.44 -5.61
CA GLY A 441 3.80 17.95 -4.47
C GLY A 441 2.39 17.37 -4.37
N ASN A 442 2.05 16.34 -5.16
CA ASN A 442 0.79 15.63 -4.99
C ASN A 442 0.93 14.60 -3.86
N THR A 443 -0.19 14.35 -3.17
CA THR A 443 -0.25 13.38 -2.07
C THR A 443 -1.40 12.40 -2.26
N GLY A 444 -1.28 11.21 -1.69
CA GLY A 444 -2.37 10.24 -1.67
C GLY A 444 -2.10 9.07 -0.72
N THR A 445 -2.82 7.98 -0.96
CA THR A 445 -2.75 6.76 -0.15
C THR A 445 -2.80 5.50 -1.01
N ILE A 446 -2.08 4.47 -0.58
CA ILE A 446 -2.44 3.07 -0.83
C ILE A 446 -3.44 2.69 0.26
N ASP A 447 -4.70 2.50 -0.12
CA ASP A 447 -5.79 2.29 0.84
C ASP A 447 -5.71 0.89 1.45
N TYR A 448 -5.97 0.77 2.75
CA TYR A 448 -6.11 -0.54 3.37
C TYR A 448 -7.51 -1.10 3.14
N ILE A 449 -7.64 -2.21 2.41
CA ILE A 449 -8.93 -2.78 2.03
C ILE A 449 -9.35 -3.83 3.07
N SER A 450 -10.03 -3.35 4.11
CA SER A 450 -10.47 -4.21 5.23
C SER A 450 -11.47 -5.28 4.77
N GLY A 451 -11.30 -6.51 5.28
CA GLY A 451 -12.21 -7.63 5.03
C GLY A 451 -11.92 -8.43 3.76
N VAL A 452 -11.01 -7.95 2.91
CA VAL A 452 -10.47 -8.70 1.75
C VAL A 452 -9.08 -9.25 2.11
N HIS A 453 -8.22 -8.38 2.65
CA HIS A 453 -6.85 -8.73 3.05
C HIS A 453 -6.70 -8.70 4.58
N THR A 454 -5.78 -9.50 5.12
CA THR A 454 -5.68 -9.74 6.57
C THR A 454 -4.35 -9.36 7.19
N GLN A 455 -3.32 -9.09 6.38
CA GLN A 455 -2.01 -8.65 6.85
C GLN A 455 -2.10 -7.30 7.56
N ASP A 456 -1.23 -7.12 8.55
CA ASP A 456 -1.22 -5.90 9.38
C ASP A 456 -0.79 -4.66 8.57
N TYR A 457 0.09 -4.80 7.58
CA TYR A 457 0.64 -3.67 6.84
C TYR A 457 0.84 -4.01 5.36
N TYR A 458 0.47 -3.07 4.49
CA TYR A 458 0.82 -3.10 3.06
C TYR A 458 2.24 -2.56 2.80
N TYR A 459 2.82 -1.83 3.76
CA TYR A 459 4.18 -1.33 3.69
C TYR A 459 5.19 -2.49 3.83
N PRO A 460 6.21 -2.64 2.97
CA PRO A 460 7.14 -3.77 3.04
C PRO A 460 7.78 -3.94 4.42
N GLY A 461 7.67 -5.15 5.01
CA GLY A 461 8.10 -5.41 6.38
C GLY A 461 9.60 -5.23 6.63
N TRP A 462 10.43 -5.41 5.60
CA TRP A 462 11.88 -5.34 5.70
C TRP A 462 12.44 -3.91 5.63
N VAL A 463 11.72 -2.95 5.06
CA VAL A 463 12.15 -1.53 4.94
C VAL A 463 12.01 -0.83 6.30
N LYS A 464 13.05 -0.83 7.15
CA LYS A 464 12.91 -0.36 8.55
C LYS A 464 12.70 1.14 8.72
N ALA A 465 13.05 1.95 7.72
CA ALA A 465 12.85 3.39 7.75
C ALA A 465 11.36 3.75 7.83
N GLY A 466 11.06 4.92 8.41
CA GLY A 466 9.71 5.49 8.45
C GLY A 466 9.17 5.91 7.08
N SER A 467 10.05 6.05 6.09
CA SER A 467 9.69 6.27 4.69
C SER A 467 10.79 5.79 3.74
N TYR A 468 10.44 5.64 2.47
CA TYR A 468 11.40 5.38 1.39
C TYR A 468 10.85 5.92 0.06
N THR A 469 11.76 6.25 -0.85
CA THR A 469 11.44 6.84 -2.15
C THR A 469 11.76 5.85 -3.26
N LEU A 470 10.80 5.66 -4.17
CA LEU A 470 10.98 4.91 -5.42
C LEU A 470 10.92 5.87 -6.60
N THR A 471 11.69 5.57 -7.65
CA THR A 471 11.84 6.45 -8.81
C THR A 471 11.65 5.68 -10.12
N GLY A 472 11.22 6.36 -11.17
CA GLY A 472 11.09 5.76 -12.50
C GLY A 472 10.27 6.59 -13.47
N THR A 473 9.76 5.92 -14.49
CA THR A 473 8.88 6.51 -15.51
C THR A 473 7.43 6.24 -15.15
N ARG A 474 6.63 7.31 -15.03
CA ARG A 474 5.21 7.23 -14.68
C ARG A 474 4.33 7.51 -15.89
N LEU A 475 3.60 6.50 -16.33
CA LEU A 475 2.57 6.61 -17.35
C LEU A 475 1.37 7.40 -16.82
N ALA A 476 0.62 8.03 -17.72
CA ALA A 476 -0.71 8.50 -17.38
C ALA A 476 -1.63 7.29 -17.15
N PRO A 477 -2.34 7.20 -16.02
CA PRO A 477 -3.20 6.04 -15.74
C PRO A 477 -4.36 5.99 -16.73
N ASN A 478 -4.71 4.79 -17.18
CA ASN A 478 -5.81 4.52 -18.10
C ASN A 478 -6.97 3.81 -17.37
N THR A 479 -7.37 4.40 -16.24
CA THR A 479 -8.35 3.82 -15.31
C THR A 479 -9.64 4.61 -15.33
N GLU A 480 -10.76 3.92 -15.50
CA GLU A 480 -12.09 4.51 -15.62
C GLU A 480 -13.08 3.85 -14.66
N GLU A 481 -13.83 4.64 -13.91
CA GLU A 481 -15.05 4.19 -13.25
C GLU A 481 -16.23 4.30 -14.24
N SER A 482 -16.48 3.23 -15.01
CA SER A 482 -17.47 3.28 -16.11
C SER A 482 -18.92 3.34 -15.60
N SER A 483 -19.14 2.93 -14.36
CA SER A 483 -20.39 3.11 -13.60
C SER A 483 -20.06 3.05 -12.09
N PRO A 484 -20.94 3.51 -11.18
CA PRO A 484 -20.61 3.57 -9.76
C PRO A 484 -20.07 2.23 -9.20
N ASN A 485 -18.84 2.25 -8.69
CA ASN A 485 -18.04 1.13 -8.19
C ASN A 485 -17.63 0.05 -9.21
N TYR A 486 -17.75 0.32 -10.50
CA TYR A 486 -17.28 -0.55 -11.57
C TYR A 486 -16.10 0.10 -12.29
N TRP A 487 -14.91 -0.45 -12.06
CA TRP A 487 -13.64 0.08 -12.54
C TRP A 487 -13.09 -0.77 -13.68
N ILE A 488 -12.50 -0.09 -14.67
CA ILE A 488 -11.83 -0.69 -15.81
C ILE A 488 -10.43 -0.09 -15.89
N ASN A 489 -9.41 -0.94 -15.89
CA ASN A 489 -8.03 -0.56 -16.21
C ASN A 489 -7.77 -0.93 -17.66
N HIS A 490 -7.93 0.05 -18.55
CA HIS A 490 -7.79 -0.13 -20.00
C HIS A 490 -6.34 -0.41 -20.40
N GLU A 491 -6.18 -1.15 -21.50
CA GLU A 491 -4.88 -1.51 -22.04
C GLU A 491 -4.12 -0.33 -22.68
N TYR A 492 -2.81 -0.50 -22.78
CA TYR A 492 -1.93 0.32 -23.60
C TYR A 492 -1.61 -0.42 -24.91
N GLU A 493 -1.41 0.34 -25.99
CA GLU A 493 -1.38 -0.24 -27.34
C GLU A 493 -0.26 -1.28 -27.50
N TRP A 494 0.94 -1.02 -26.98
CA TRP A 494 2.09 -1.94 -27.01
C TRP A 494 3.14 -1.50 -26.00
N GLY A 495 4.05 -2.40 -25.68
CA GLY A 495 4.99 -2.29 -24.59
C GLY A 495 4.34 -2.60 -23.24
N TYR A 496 5.18 -2.47 -22.22
CA TYR A 496 4.88 -2.69 -20.81
C TYR A 496 4.56 -4.15 -20.45
N ALA A 497 5.08 -4.59 -19.30
CA ALA A 497 4.70 -5.87 -18.74
C ALA A 497 3.28 -5.80 -18.18
N ASP A 498 2.62 -6.96 -18.07
CA ASP A 498 1.30 -7.08 -17.45
C ASP A 498 0.24 -6.13 -18.04
N ASN A 499 0.32 -5.96 -19.36
CA ASN A 499 -0.55 -5.09 -20.12
C ASN A 499 -1.36 -5.93 -21.10
N TYR A 500 -2.69 -5.76 -21.13
CA TYR A 500 -3.57 -6.52 -22.03
C TYR A 500 -3.50 -6.01 -23.49
N SER A 501 -2.30 -5.75 -23.98
CA SER A 501 -2.03 -5.14 -25.28
C SER A 501 -2.66 -5.94 -26.43
N PRO A 502 -3.15 -5.26 -27.47
CA PRO A 502 -3.57 -5.88 -28.72
C PRO A 502 -2.41 -6.17 -29.70
N VAL A 503 -1.18 -5.71 -29.43
CA VAL A 503 -0.06 -5.73 -30.38
C VAL A 503 1.02 -6.75 -29.99
N ASP A 504 1.53 -6.67 -28.77
CA ASP A 504 2.73 -7.40 -28.35
C ASP A 504 2.45 -8.50 -27.32
N ARG A 505 1.23 -8.57 -26.81
CA ARG A 505 0.76 -9.69 -25.99
C ARG A 505 0.62 -10.97 -26.81
N ASP A 506 0.96 -12.11 -26.22
CA ASP A 506 0.62 -13.42 -26.74
C ASP A 506 -0.68 -13.96 -26.12
N GLY A 507 -1.38 -14.83 -26.84
CA GLY A 507 -2.62 -15.46 -26.37
C GLY A 507 -2.41 -16.84 -25.75
N ILE A 508 -1.17 -17.23 -25.44
CA ILE A 508 -0.83 -18.60 -25.04
C ILE A 508 -0.74 -18.67 -23.52
N ALA A 509 -1.56 -19.54 -22.91
CA ALA A 509 -1.65 -19.75 -21.46
C ALA A 509 -0.39 -20.39 -20.82
N ASP A 510 0.59 -20.82 -21.63
CA ASP A 510 1.84 -21.48 -21.21
C ASP A 510 3.08 -20.61 -21.52
N GLY A 511 2.94 -19.28 -21.36
CA GLY A 511 3.86 -18.18 -21.71
C GLY A 511 5.33 -18.54 -21.89
N TYR A 512 5.74 -18.85 -23.12
CA TYR A 512 7.12 -19.17 -23.51
C TYR A 512 7.87 -20.16 -22.59
N GLY A 513 7.15 -21.11 -21.99
CA GLY A 513 7.74 -22.09 -21.06
C GLY A 513 7.75 -21.68 -19.59
N VAL A 514 7.23 -20.49 -19.26
CA VAL A 514 6.82 -20.11 -17.91
C VAL A 514 5.49 -20.80 -17.64
N SER A 515 5.48 -21.82 -16.76
CA SER A 515 4.22 -22.31 -16.21
C SER A 515 3.62 -21.18 -15.40
N ALA A 516 2.42 -20.71 -15.70
CA ALA A 516 1.75 -19.68 -14.92
C ALA A 516 0.33 -20.13 -14.58
N GLU A 517 -0.11 -19.94 -13.33
CA GLU A 517 -1.48 -20.25 -12.93
C GLU A 517 -2.48 -19.22 -13.49
N GLY A 518 -3.65 -19.65 -13.97
CA GLY A 518 -4.78 -18.76 -14.28
C GLY A 518 -4.75 -18.10 -15.68
N ASN A 519 -5.12 -16.82 -15.75
CA ASN A 519 -5.27 -16.02 -16.99
C ASN A 519 -3.94 -15.42 -17.48
N ALA A 520 -2.82 -16.11 -17.26
CA ALA A 520 -1.50 -15.60 -17.57
C ALA A 520 -1.36 -15.20 -19.05
N SER A 521 -0.69 -14.07 -19.30
CA SER A 521 -0.40 -13.59 -20.65
C SER A 521 0.99 -12.97 -20.71
N THR A 522 1.66 -13.09 -21.86
CA THR A 522 3.04 -12.63 -22.03
C THR A 522 3.09 -11.43 -22.94
N ASN A 523 3.66 -10.32 -22.47
CA ASN A 523 4.06 -9.21 -23.33
C ASN A 523 5.45 -9.48 -23.89
N ARG A 524 5.63 -9.28 -25.20
CA ARG A 524 6.89 -9.55 -25.91
C ARG A 524 7.65 -8.25 -26.13
N PHE A 525 8.95 -8.28 -25.93
CA PHE A 525 9.80 -7.08 -25.93
C PHE A 525 10.92 -7.21 -26.96
N ARG A 526 11.31 -6.06 -27.54
CA ARG A 526 12.46 -5.95 -28.41
C ARG A 526 13.56 -5.18 -27.70
N ILE A 527 14.78 -5.69 -27.69
CA ILE A 527 15.96 -4.98 -27.20
C ILE A 527 16.22 -3.74 -28.07
N SER A 528 15.83 -3.78 -29.34
CA SER A 528 15.91 -2.63 -30.26
C SER A 528 15.04 -1.43 -29.85
N ASP A 529 14.08 -1.61 -28.93
CA ASP A 529 13.28 -0.52 -28.36
C ASP A 529 13.97 0.15 -27.16
N ALA A 530 15.14 -0.32 -26.73
CA ALA A 530 15.94 0.31 -25.68
C ALA A 530 16.40 1.72 -26.07
N VAL A 531 16.22 2.67 -25.15
CA VAL A 531 16.61 4.07 -25.32
C VAL A 531 17.59 4.52 -24.24
N THR A 532 18.50 5.40 -24.65
CA THR A 532 19.34 6.19 -23.75
C THR A 532 18.51 7.27 -23.04
N PHE A 533 19.05 7.86 -21.98
CA PHE A 533 18.37 8.89 -21.18
C PHE A 533 17.88 10.12 -21.98
N ASP A 534 18.43 10.38 -23.18
CA ASP A 534 18.01 11.47 -24.07
C ASP A 534 17.09 10.98 -25.22
N GLY A 535 16.52 9.79 -25.08
CA GLY A 535 15.56 9.20 -26.01
C GLY A 535 16.16 8.68 -27.31
N GLN A 536 17.49 8.69 -27.46
CA GLN A 536 18.14 8.09 -28.63
C GLN A 536 18.20 6.57 -28.50
N PRO A 537 18.10 5.80 -29.60
CA PRO A 537 18.24 4.34 -29.56
C PRO A 537 19.56 3.92 -28.90
N ALA A 538 19.48 3.03 -27.91
CA ALA A 538 20.65 2.53 -27.19
C ALA A 538 21.52 1.60 -28.04
N ARG A 539 20.92 0.93 -29.03
CA ARG A 539 21.59 0.01 -29.97
C ARG A 539 22.39 -1.11 -29.29
N LEU A 540 21.84 -1.65 -28.21
CA LEU A 540 22.41 -2.78 -27.49
C LEU A 540 22.41 -4.02 -28.40
N ALA A 541 23.52 -4.74 -28.46
CA ALA A 541 23.65 -5.99 -29.19
C ALA A 541 23.09 -7.20 -28.42
N TYR A 542 22.98 -7.08 -27.09
CA TYR A 542 22.42 -8.09 -26.20
C TYR A 542 22.03 -7.47 -24.85
N ILE A 543 21.37 -8.24 -23.99
CA ILE A 543 21.10 -7.91 -22.59
C ILE A 543 21.39 -9.10 -21.69
N ASP A 544 21.57 -8.84 -20.39
CA ASP A 544 21.87 -9.85 -19.36
C ASP A 544 20.85 -9.81 -18.21
N PHE A 545 20.26 -8.64 -17.97
CA PHE A 545 19.29 -8.40 -16.91
C PHE A 545 18.12 -7.58 -17.40
N ILE A 546 16.98 -7.78 -16.72
CA ILE A 546 15.77 -6.95 -16.88
C ILE A 546 15.29 -6.48 -15.51
N LYS A 547 14.71 -5.29 -15.48
CA LYS A 547 14.00 -4.74 -14.33
C LYS A 547 12.59 -4.35 -14.75
N ILE A 548 11.61 -4.82 -14.01
CA ILE A 548 10.19 -4.51 -14.22
C ILE A 548 9.73 -3.63 -13.07
N CYS A 549 9.12 -2.49 -13.36
CA CYS A 549 8.64 -1.53 -12.36
C CYS A 549 7.17 -1.18 -12.59
N THR A 550 6.33 -1.13 -11.56
CA THR A 550 4.96 -0.60 -11.70
C THR A 550 5.00 0.82 -12.27
N GLY A 551 4.40 1.01 -13.46
CA GLY A 551 4.52 2.24 -14.24
C GLY A 551 3.44 3.29 -13.97
N VAL A 552 2.49 3.01 -13.08
CA VAL A 552 1.36 3.91 -12.80
C VAL A 552 1.25 4.21 -11.31
N ASN A 553 0.86 5.44 -10.98
CA ASN A 553 0.48 5.83 -9.63
C ASN A 553 -1.03 6.08 -9.60
N ALA A 554 -1.82 5.02 -9.43
CA ALA A 554 -3.28 5.08 -9.47
C ALA A 554 -3.93 3.93 -8.67
N LYS A 555 -5.23 4.08 -8.39
CA LYS A 555 -6.07 3.08 -7.72
C LYS A 555 -7.46 3.03 -8.34
N ALA A 556 -8.09 1.85 -8.30
CA ALA A 556 -9.39 1.53 -8.86
C ALA A 556 -10.46 1.33 -7.75
N GLY A 557 -10.69 2.37 -6.96
CA GLY A 557 -11.67 2.36 -5.87
C GLY A 557 -11.43 1.21 -4.88
N TRP A 558 -12.45 0.35 -4.68
CA TRP A 558 -12.39 -0.77 -3.75
C TRP A 558 -11.50 -1.94 -4.22
N ILE A 559 -11.04 -1.93 -5.48
CA ILE A 559 -10.09 -2.91 -6.02
C ILE A 559 -8.66 -2.62 -5.52
N GLY A 560 -8.39 -1.37 -5.10
CA GLY A 560 -7.07 -0.99 -4.59
C GLY A 560 -6.16 -0.36 -5.63
N GLU A 561 -4.88 -0.29 -5.30
CA GLU A 561 -3.83 0.19 -6.19
C GLU A 561 -3.71 -0.66 -7.46
N ILE A 562 -3.25 -0.03 -8.54
CA ILE A 562 -2.88 -0.74 -9.75
C ILE A 562 -1.43 -1.21 -9.57
N SER A 563 -1.23 -2.52 -9.62
CA SER A 563 0.04 -3.16 -9.29
C SER A 563 0.43 -4.12 -10.39
N THR A 564 1.56 -3.87 -11.06
CA THR A 564 2.11 -4.84 -12.01
C THR A 564 2.36 -6.17 -11.31
N GLU A 565 1.89 -7.25 -11.93
CA GLU A 565 2.18 -8.62 -11.53
C GLU A 565 3.17 -9.29 -12.47
N VAL A 566 4.10 -10.05 -11.91
CA VAL A 566 5.14 -10.76 -12.67
C VAL A 566 5.14 -12.24 -12.31
N CYS A 567 4.98 -13.09 -13.31
CA CYS A 567 5.03 -14.56 -13.21
C CYS A 567 6.38 -15.14 -13.68
N GLY A 568 7.14 -14.39 -14.48
CA GLY A 568 8.46 -14.81 -14.97
C GLY A 568 8.83 -14.15 -16.30
N ALA A 569 9.99 -14.51 -16.83
CA ALA A 569 10.46 -14.05 -18.14
C ALA A 569 11.18 -15.15 -18.92
N ALA A 570 11.17 -15.06 -20.25
CA ALA A 570 11.82 -16.03 -21.12
C ALA A 570 12.42 -15.39 -22.37
N GLU A 571 13.58 -15.88 -22.80
CA GLU A 571 14.16 -15.62 -24.12
C GLU A 571 13.21 -16.13 -25.22
N ILE A 572 13.06 -15.35 -26.29
CA ILE A 572 12.38 -15.73 -27.52
C ILE A 572 13.43 -15.93 -28.60
N ARG A 573 13.51 -17.15 -29.13
CA ARG A 573 14.38 -17.47 -30.27
C ARG A 573 13.57 -17.47 -31.57
N PRO A 574 14.16 -16.99 -32.68
CA PRO A 574 13.50 -16.94 -33.99
C PRO A 574 13.24 -18.31 -34.64
#